data_AF-A0A5K0VEV7-F1
#
_entry.id   AF-A0A5K0VEV7-F1
#
_cell.length_a   1.000
_cell.length_b   1.000
_cell.length_c   1.000
_cell.angle_alpha   90.00
_cell.angle_beta   90.00
_cell.angle_gamma   90.00
#
_symmetry.space_group_name_H-M   'P 1'
#
loop_
_entity.id
_entity.type
_entity.pdbx_description
1 polymer ?
#
loop_
_entity_poly.entity_id
_entity_poly.type
_entity_poly.pdbx_seq_one_letter_code
_entity_poly.pdbx_strand_id
1 'polypeptide(L)' 'DCNSFSEDEDEKIQTIPCNWKGQNGLYFVGFAGKGLQGIRLDAERTTDNIRRQWTDLPENKHFMVQVRSNHNYKKC' A
#
# COMPACT_ATOMS: atom_id res chain seq x y z
N ASP A 1 6.46 0.82 -9.32
CA ASP A 1 5.88 2.09 -9.84
C ASP A 1 4.38 2.08 -9.72
N CYS A 2 3.77 3.22 -9.36
CA CYS A 2 2.33 3.33 -9.12
C CYS A 2 1.50 3.64 -10.38
N ASN A 3 2.12 3.59 -11.55
CA ASN A 3 1.45 3.86 -12.81
C ASN A 3 0.74 2.62 -13.37
N SER A 4 -0.28 2.90 -14.20
CA SER A 4 -1.12 2.02 -15.03
C SER A 4 -2.50 1.68 -14.42
N PHE A 5 -3.63 1.86 -15.11
CA PHE A 5 -3.90 1.72 -16.56
C PHE A 5 -4.49 2.97 -17.25
N SER A 6 -4.14 3.14 -18.53
CA SER A 6 -4.84 3.92 -19.55
C SER A 6 -5.34 2.95 -20.62
N GLU A 7 -6.64 2.80 -20.78
CA GLU A 7 -7.26 2.21 -21.97
C GLU A 7 -7.65 3.39 -22.86
N ASP A 8 -6.67 3.83 -23.65
CA ASP A 8 -6.70 4.77 -24.77
C ASP A 8 -7.36 6.16 -24.65
N GLU A 9 -6.63 7.11 -25.24
CA GLU A 9 -6.98 8.47 -25.67
C GLU A 9 -6.95 9.60 -24.62
N ASP A 10 -5.85 10.36 -24.68
CA ASP A 10 -5.72 11.79 -24.35
C ASP A 10 -6.05 12.32 -22.94
N GLU A 11 -6.35 11.46 -21.96
CA GLU A 11 -6.39 11.91 -20.56
C GLU A 11 -5.05 11.72 -19.86
N LYS A 12 -4.33 12.84 -19.72
CA LYS A 12 -3.28 13.12 -18.72
C LYS A 12 -3.20 12.01 -17.67
N ILE A 13 -2.17 11.16 -17.74
CA ILE A 13 -1.89 10.08 -16.78
C ILE A 13 -2.07 10.66 -15.37
N GLN A 14 -3.25 10.47 -14.78
CA GLN A 14 -3.48 10.88 -13.41
C GLN A 14 -2.74 9.86 -12.59
N THR A 15 -1.55 10.24 -12.15
CA THR A 15 -0.73 9.45 -11.25
C THR A 15 -1.60 9.03 -10.09
N ILE A 16 -1.89 7.74 -9.99
CA ILE A 16 -2.61 7.19 -8.84
C ILE A 16 -1.75 7.55 -7.62
N PRO A 17 -2.26 8.34 -6.66
CA PRO A 17 -1.46 8.71 -5.51
C PRO A 17 -1.04 7.43 -4.79
N CYS A 18 0.27 7.23 -4.64
CA CYS A 18 0.90 6.04 -4.08
C CYS A 18 0.67 5.90 -2.56
N ASN A 19 -0.56 6.06 -2.08
CA ASN A 19 -0.86 6.15 -0.65
C ASN A 19 -1.01 4.77 0.00
N TRP A 20 -0.75 3.68 -0.75
CA TRP A 20 -0.93 2.30 -0.28
C TRP A 20 0.13 1.85 0.73
N LYS A 21 1.30 2.50 0.79
CA LYS A 21 2.38 2.18 1.75
C LYS A 21 2.61 3.33 2.72
N GLY A 22 2.25 3.11 3.99
CA GLY A 22 2.57 3.96 5.11
C GLY A 22 3.93 3.64 5.74
N GLN A 23 4.25 4.37 6.82
CA GLN A 23 5.45 4.13 7.61
C GLN A 23 5.30 2.88 8.49
N ASN A 24 6.43 2.30 8.92
CA ASN A 24 6.48 1.21 9.92
C ASN A 24 5.66 -0.05 9.56
N GLY A 25 5.61 -0.41 8.28
CA GLY A 25 4.88 -1.61 7.83
C GLY A 25 3.36 -1.44 7.78
N LEU A 26 2.85 -0.21 7.90
CA LEU A 26 1.43 0.09 7.68
C LEU A 26 1.14 0.12 6.18
N TYR A 27 0.08 -0.56 5.75
CA TYR A 27 -0.41 -0.54 4.37
C TYR A 27 -1.88 -0.14 4.33
N PHE A 28 -2.26 0.57 3.27
CA PHE A 28 -3.64 1.00 3.02
C PHE A 28 -4.10 0.39 1.70
N VAL A 29 -5.30 -0.19 1.70
CA VAL A 29 -5.88 -0.83 0.51
C VAL A 29 -7.20 -0.17 0.17
N GLY A 30 -7.43 0.12 -1.12
CA GLY A 30 -8.66 0.73 -1.60
C GLY A 30 -8.69 2.25 -1.56
N PHE A 31 -7.55 2.88 -1.27
CA PHE A 31 -7.40 4.34 -1.26
C PHE A 31 -6.97 4.91 -2.62
N ALA A 32 -6.71 4.06 -3.62
CA ALA A 32 -6.39 4.47 -4.99
C ALA A 32 -7.48 5.28 -5.71
N GLY A 33 -8.73 5.31 -5.21
CA GLY A 33 -9.80 6.13 -5.80
C GLY A 33 -10.26 5.70 -7.20
N LYS A 34 -10.14 4.41 -7.52
CA LYS A 34 -10.46 3.82 -8.84
C LYS A 34 -11.44 2.63 -8.73
N GLY A 35 -12.35 2.67 -7.75
CA GLY A 35 -13.31 1.59 -7.51
C GLY A 35 -12.66 0.24 -7.19
N LEU A 36 -13.34 -0.86 -7.55
CA LEU A 36 -12.88 -2.24 -7.28
C LEU A 36 -11.50 -2.54 -7.88
N GLN A 37 -11.18 -1.96 -9.03
CA GLN A 37 -9.88 -2.15 -9.67
C GLN A 37 -8.76 -1.46 -8.87
N GLY A 38 -9.00 -0.27 -8.34
CA GLY A 38 -8.07 0.40 -7.42
C GLY A 38 -7.80 -0.40 -6.15
N ILE A 39 -8.84 -1.02 -5.58
CA ILE A 39 -8.72 -1.93 -4.43
C ILE A 39 -7.80 -3.10 -4.77
N ARG A 40 -8.02 -3.74 -5.93
CA ARG A 40 -7.19 -4.86 -6.39
C ARG A 40 -5.72 -4.45 -6.54
N LEU A 41 -5.45 -3.31 -7.18
CA LEU A 41 -4.09 -2.82 -7.39
C LEU A 41 -3.36 -2.54 -6.07
N ASP A 42 -4.02 -1.91 -5.11
CA ASP A 42 -3.43 -1.66 -3.78
C ASP A 42 -3.16 -2.99 -3.04
N ALA A 43 -4.05 -3.97 -3.18
CA ALA A 43 -3.91 -5.31 -2.56
C ALA A 43 -2.74 -6.10 -3.16
N GLU A 44 -2.61 -6.13 -4.49
CA GLU A 44 -1.50 -6.78 -5.20
C GLU A 44 -0.16 -6.15 -4.80
N ARG A 45 -0.07 -4.81 -4.78
CA ARG A 45 1.15 -4.08 -4.37
C ARG A 45 1.54 -4.35 -2.92
N THR A 46 0.57 -4.35 -2.01
CA THR A 46 0.77 -4.69 -0.60
C THR A 46 1.34 -6.10 -0.46
N THR A 47 0.71 -7.06 -1.11
CA THR A 47 1.11 -8.48 -1.06
C THR A 47 2.53 -8.67 -1.59
N ASP A 48 2.86 -8.08 -2.73
CA ASP A 48 4.20 -8.18 -3.30
C ASP A 48 5.27 -7.52 -2.42
N ASN A 49 4.94 -6.39 -1.77
CA ASN A 49 5.87 -5.72 -0.88
C ASN A 49 6.17 -6.54 0.37
N ILE A 50 5.13 -7.15 0.95
CA ILE A 50 5.27 -8.08 2.06
C ILE A 50 6.12 -9.26 1.61
N ARG A 51 5.74 -9.94 0.52
CA ARG A 51 6.47 -11.11 0.00
C ARG A 51 7.97 -10.83 -0.14
N ARG A 52 8.35 -9.74 -0.81
CA ARG A 52 9.77 -9.33 -0.95
C ARG A 52 10.43 -9.08 0.40
N GLN A 53 9.76 -8.36 1.30
CA GLN A 53 10.28 -8.16 2.66
C GLN A 53 10.50 -9.46 3.41
N TRP A 54 9.75 -10.53 3.15
CA TRP A 54 9.96 -11.82 3.79
C TRP A 54 11.02 -12.67 3.08
N THR A 55 11.07 -12.64 1.75
CA THR A 55 12.03 -13.44 0.97
C THR A 55 13.43 -12.84 0.94
N ASP A 56 13.55 -11.53 1.05
CA ASP A 56 14.82 -10.82 0.95
C ASP A 56 15.52 -10.69 2.32
N LEU A 57 14.95 -11.27 3.38
CA LEU A 57 15.57 -11.30 4.70
C LEU A 57 16.60 -12.43 4.80
N PRO A 58 17.79 -12.16 5.36
CA PRO A 58 18.69 -13.22 5.77
C PRO A 58 18.02 -14.07 6.86
N GLU A 59 18.25 -15.38 6.83
CA GLU A 59 17.54 -16.51 7.49
C GLU A 59 17.22 -16.37 9.00
N ASN A 60 17.65 -15.30 9.70
CA ASN A 60 17.67 -15.24 11.17
C ASN A 60 17.16 -13.91 11.78
N LYS A 61 16.14 -13.25 11.23
CA LYS A 61 15.54 -12.06 11.87
C LYS A 61 14.06 -12.28 12.20
N HIS A 62 13.79 -12.67 13.44
CA HIS A 62 12.47 -12.54 14.05
C HIS A 62 12.08 -11.06 14.12
N PHE A 63 11.09 -10.63 13.33
CA PHE A 63 10.51 -9.30 13.43
C PHE A 63 9.67 -9.19 14.71
N MET A 64 10.15 -8.43 15.70
CA MET A 64 9.29 -7.99 16.80
C MET A 64 8.48 -6.77 16.34
N VAL A 65 7.20 -6.97 16.03
CA VAL A 65 6.28 -5.86 15.76
C VAL A 65 5.87 -5.23 17.10
N GLN A 66 6.44 -4.07 17.41
CA GLN A 66 6.08 -3.33 18.61
C GLN A 66 4.93 -2.37 18.29
N VAL A 67 3.70 -2.81 18.57
CA VAL A 67 2.50 -1.96 18.40
C VAL A 67 2.42 -0.98 19.57
N ARG A 68 2.62 0.32 19.30
CA ARG A 68 2.31 1.39 20.25
C ARG A 68 0.91 1.93 19.97
N SER A 69 -0.06 1.52 20.78
CA SER A 69 -1.42 2.06 20.74
C SER A 69 -1.48 3.40 21.47
N ASN A 70 -1.53 4.51 20.73
CA ASN A 70 -1.87 5.82 21.27
C ASN A 70 -3.35 6.13 20.95
N HIS A 71 -4.23 5.87 21.91
CA HIS A 71 -5.64 6.23 21.79
C HIS A 71 -5.84 7.71 22.18
N ASN A 72 -5.91 8.59 21.18
CA ASN A 72 -6.44 9.95 21.36
C ASN A 72 -7.44 10.23 20.24
N TYR A 73 -8.69 9.82 20.45
CA TYR A 73 -9.79 10.29 19.61
C TYR A 73 -10.15 11.72 20.05
N LYS A 74 -10.09 12.67 19.12
CA LYS A 74 -10.83 13.93 19.27
C LYS A 74 -12.18 13.73 18.59
N LYS A 75 -13.27 13.95 19.33
CA LYS A 75 -14.61 14.03 18.76
C LYS A 75 -14.68 15.25 17.85
N CYS A 76 -15.16 15.06 16.62
CA CYS A 76 -15.56 16.13 15.71
C CYS A 76 -16.75 16.90 16.28
#